data_AF-A0A1M5GE56-F1
#
_entry.id   AF-A0A1M5GE56-F1
#
_cell.length_a   1.000
_cell.length_b   1.000
_cell.length_c   1.000
_cell.angle_alpha   90.00
_cell.angle_beta   90.00
_cell.angle_gamma   90.00
#
_symmetry.space_group_name_H-M   'P 1'
#
loop_
_entity.id
_entity.type
_entity.pdbx_description
1 polymer ?
#
loop_
_entity_poly.entity_id
_entity_poly.type
_entity_poly.pdbx_seq_one_letter_code
_entity_poly.pdbx_strand_id
1 'polypeptide(L)'
;MIKVLFFAQTRELVGQAELELPCTFATLDALRCDLAKRSEKWALAMNSDRLLAAVNQTIVSLDTAIDDCDEIAFFPPVTGG
;
A
#
# COMPACT_ATOMS: atom_id res chain seq x y z
N MET A 1 4.65 -12.93 8.09
CA MET A 1 4.67 -11.45 7.98
C MET A 1 4.24 -11.07 6.58
N ILE A 2 3.67 -9.89 6.37
CA ILE A 2 3.47 -9.29 5.04
C ILE A 2 4.59 -8.29 4.73
N LYS A 3 4.96 -8.21 3.46
CA LYS A 3 5.88 -7.19 2.95
C LYS A 3 5.08 -6.10 2.24
N VAL A 4 5.30 -4.84 2.59
CA VAL A 4 4.61 -3.69 1.97
C VAL A 4 5.63 -2.80 1.28
N LEU A 5 5.48 -2.59 -0.02
CA LEU A 5 6.33 -1.80 -0.89
C LEU A 5 5.66 -0.49 -1.29
N PHE A 6 6.45 0.57 -1.44
CA PHE A 6 5.98 1.88 -1.89
C PHE A 6 6.83 2.39 -3.06
N PHE A 7 6.19 2.94 -4.09
CA PHE A 7 6.87 3.45 -5.28
C PHE A 7 6.55 4.92 -5.59
N ALA A 8 7.42 5.55 -6.38
CA ALA A 8 7.26 6.91 -6.91
C ALA A 8 6.80 7.92 -5.84
N GLN A 9 5.80 8.75 -6.15
CA GLN A 9 5.29 9.77 -5.23
C GLN A 9 4.78 9.18 -3.91
N THR A 10 4.16 7.99 -3.94
CA THR A 10 3.72 7.31 -2.71
C THR A 10 4.92 7.07 -1.78
N ARG A 11 6.03 6.54 -2.32
CA ARG A 11 7.28 6.34 -1.58
C ARG A 11 7.85 7.64 -1.00
N GLU A 12 7.87 8.70 -1.79
CA GLU A 12 8.38 10.01 -1.37
C GLU A 12 7.59 10.60 -0.21
N LEU A 13 6.26 10.44 -0.23
CA LEU A 13 5.38 10.89 0.84
C LEU A 13 5.56 10.05 2.11
N VAL A 14 5.58 8.72 2.00
CA VAL A 14 5.73 7.85 3.18
C VAL A 14 7.15 7.85 3.75
N GLY A 15 8.15 8.22 2.94
CA GLY A 15 9.54 8.39 3.35
C GLY A 15 10.37 7.10 3.42
N GLN A 16 9.82 5.97 2.95
CA GLN A 16 10.52 4.67 2.95
C GLN A 16 10.04 3.79 1.80
N ALA A 17 10.91 2.91 1.33
CA ALA A 17 10.64 2.04 0.19
C ALA A 17 9.83 0.79 0.58
N GLU A 18 10.00 0.29 1.79
CA GLU A 18 9.34 -0.93 2.24
C GLU A 18 9.11 -0.95 3.76
N LEU A 19 8.23 -1.85 4.18
CA LEU A 19 7.90 -2.20 5.56
C LEU A 19 7.61 -3.70 5.66
N GLU A 20 7.88 -4.27 6.83
CA GLU A 20 7.34 -5.56 7.22
C GLU A 20 6.35 -5.39 8.36
N LEU A 21 5.20 -6.05 8.26
CA LEU A 21 4.13 -5.96 9.25
C LEU A 21 3.57 -7.37 9.54
N PRO A 22 3.04 -7.62 10.75
CA PRO A 22 2.26 -8.82 10.99
C PRO A 22 0.98 -8.80 10.15
N CYS A 23 0.56 -9.97 9.65
CA CYS A 23 -0.68 -10.09 8.88
C CYS A 23 -1.92 -10.05 9.80
N THR A 24 -2.24 -8.87 10.31
CA THR A 24 -3.38 -8.65 11.22
C THR A 24 -4.59 -8.02 10.54
N PHE A 25 -4.51 -7.77 9.23
CA PHE A 25 -5.56 -7.09 8.46
C PHE A 25 -6.22 -8.10 7.52
N ALA A 26 -7.55 -8.04 7.41
CA ALA A 26 -8.29 -8.95 6.55
C ALA A 26 -8.25 -8.55 5.07
N THR A 27 -8.05 -7.25 4.77
CA THR A 27 -8.08 -6.71 3.40
C THR A 27 -7.03 -5.63 3.20
N LEU A 28 -6.74 -5.33 1.93
CA LEU A 28 -5.90 -4.19 1.55
C LEU A 28 -6.43 -2.86 2.08
N ASP A 29 -7.74 -2.62 2.05
CA ASP A 29 -8.32 -1.37 2.55
C ASP A 29 -8.11 -1.22 4.06
N ALA A 30 -8.24 -2.31 4.82
CA ALA A 30 -7.96 -2.29 6.26
C ALA A 30 -6.50 -1.94 6.55
N LEU A 31 -5.56 -2.53 5.80
CA LEU A 31 -4.13 -2.18 5.87
C LEU A 31 -3.90 -0.71 5.47
N ARG A 32 -4.45 -0.26 4.33
CA ARG A 32 -4.33 1.11 3.81
C ARG A 32 -4.82 2.14 4.84
N CYS A 33 -5.99 1.89 5.43
CA CYS A 33 -6.57 2.74 6.47
C CYS A 33 -5.71 2.80 7.73
N ASP A 34 -5.07 1.69 8.11
CA ASP A 34 -4.13 1.68 9.25
C ASP A 34 -2.86 2.48 8.95
N LEU A 35 -2.26 2.25 7.78
CA LEU A 35 -1.08 2.99 7.31
C LEU A 35 -1.34 4.50 7.25
N ALA A 36 -2.53 4.93 6.79
CA ALA A 36 -2.93 6.33 6.71
C ALA A 36 -2.89 7.06 8.07
N LYS A 37 -3.06 6.35 9.19
CA LYS A 37 -3.12 6.96 10.53
C LYS A 37 -1.75 7.34 11.10
N ARG A 38 -0.64 6.95 10.45
CA ARG A 38 0.72 7.12 11.00
C ARG A 38 1.16 8.58 11.06
N SER A 39 0.83 9.37 10.04
CA SER A 39 1.06 10.82 10.00
C SER A 39 0.29 11.48 8.86
N GLU A 40 0.30 12.81 8.79
CA GLU A 40 -0.35 13.56 7.70
C GLU A 40 0.20 13.19 6.32
N LYS A 41 1.52 12.93 6.19
CA LYS A 41 2.11 12.52 4.92
C LYS A 41 1.65 11.13 4.49
N TRP A 42 1.48 10.22 5.46
CA TRP A 42 0.93 8.89 5.21
C TRP A 42 -0.53 8.96 4.81
N ALA A 43 -1.33 9.79 5.48
CA ALA A 43 -2.71 10.04 5.10
C ALA A 43 -2.81 10.58 3.67
N LEU A 44 -1.95 11.54 3.29
CA LEU A 44 -1.90 12.10 1.95
C LEU A 44 -1.58 11.04 0.88
N ALA A 45 -0.64 10.13 1.17
CA ALA A 45 -0.28 9.06 0.26
C ALA A 45 -1.39 7.99 0.14
N MET A 46 -1.91 7.54 1.28
CA MET A 46 -2.83 6.40 1.37
C MET A 46 -4.28 6.74 1.03
N ASN A 47 -4.68 8.02 1.12
CA ASN A 47 -6.04 8.48 0.77
C ASN A 47 -6.12 9.15 -0.60
N SER A 48 -5.07 9.06 -1.43
CA SER A 48 -5.11 9.56 -2.79
C SER A 48 -6.14 8.78 -3.62
N ASP A 49 -7.05 9.49 -4.30
CA ASP A 49 -8.05 8.90 -5.21
C ASP A 49 -7.41 8.14 -6.38
N ARG A 50 -6.11 8.34 -6.61
CA ARG A 50 -5.35 7.71 -7.69
C ARG A 50 -4.44 6.59 -7.19
N LEU A 51 -4.49 6.25 -5.91
CA LEU A 51 -3.67 5.19 -5.35
C LEU A 51 -4.05 3.84 -5.96
N LEU A 52 -3.06 3.14 -6.50
CA LEU A 52 -3.16 1.76 -6.95
C LEU A 52 -2.53 0.84 -5.92
N ALA A 53 -3.05 -0.38 -5.84
CA ALA A 53 -2.52 -1.45 -5.02
C ALA A 53 -2.29 -2.71 -5.86
N ALA A 54 -1.28 -3.49 -5.47
CA ALA A 54 -1.03 -4.82 -6.01
C ALA A 54 -0.75 -5.81 -4.88
N VAL A 55 -1.18 -7.05 -5.08
CA VAL A 55 -0.83 -8.21 -4.25
C VAL A 55 -0.11 -9.20 -5.15
N ASN A 56 1.06 -9.67 -4.74
CA ASN A 56 1.88 -10.63 -5.48
C ASN A 56 2.00 -10.24 -6.97
N GLN A 57 2.47 -9.00 -7.17
CA GLN A 57 2.72 -8.35 -8.47
C GLN A 57 1.49 -8.21 -9.39
N THR A 58 0.28 -8.43 -8.88
CA THR A 58 -0.97 -8.29 -9.62
C THR A 58 -1.76 -7.11 -9.08
N ILE A 59 -2.16 -6.18 -9.95
CA ILE A 59 -3.02 -5.05 -9.57
C ILE A 59 -4.39 -5.58 -9.18
N VAL A 60 -4.88 -5.18 -8.01
CA VAL A 60 -6.14 -5.65 -7.43
C VAL A 60 -6.93 -4.48 -6.83
N SER A 61 -8.21 -4.72 -6.50
CA SER A 61 -9.02 -3.74 -5.77
C SER A 61 -8.61 -3.69 -4.30
N LEU A 62 -8.91 -2.58 -3.63
CA LEU A 62 -8.64 -2.42 -2.19
C LEU A 62 -9.49 -3.37 -1.31
N ASP A 63 -10.57 -3.93 -1.83
CA ASP A 63 -11.39 -4.91 -1.12
C ASP A 63 -10.77 -6.32 -1.10
N THR A 64 -9.64 -6.53 -1.79
CA THR A 64 -8.96 -7.82 -1.86
C THR A 64 -8.47 -8.26 -0.49
N ALA A 65 -8.74 -9.53 -0.15
CA ALA A 65 -8.21 -10.16 1.05
C ALA A 65 -6.69 -10.29 0.96
N ILE A 66 -6.01 -10.22 2.10
CA ILE A 66 -4.55 -10.41 2.18
C ILE A 66 -4.23 -11.52 3.16
N ASP A 67 -3.19 -12.27 2.85
CA ASP A 67 -2.73 -13.42 3.61
C ASP A 67 -1.28 -13.24 4.10
N ASP A 68 -0.88 -14.07 5.05
CA ASP A 68 0.50 -14.06 5.52
C ASP A 68 1.46 -14.45 4.39
N CYS A 69 2.66 -13.85 4.38
CA CYS A 69 3.66 -13.94 3.32
C CYS A 69 3.33 -13.19 2.02
N ASP A 70 2.23 -12.46 1.94
CA ASP A 70 1.94 -11.62 0.78
C ASP A 70 2.95 -10.47 0.62
N GLU A 71 3.28 -10.19 -0.65
CA GLU A 71 3.90 -8.94 -1.07
C GLU A 71 2.83 -7.97 -1.57
N ILE A 72 2.73 -6.83 -0.90
CA ILE A 72 1.76 -5.78 -1.18
C ILE A 72 2.52 -4.57 -1.69
N ALA A 73 2.01 -3.90 -2.72
CA ALA A 73 2.59 -2.68 -3.25
C ALA A 73 1.56 -1.55 -3.35
N PHE A 74 1.94 -0.34 -2.95
CA PHE A 74 1.15 0.88 -3.12
C PHE A 74 1.90 1.88 -4.01
N PHE A 75 1.25 2.40 -5.05
CA PHE A 75 1.88 3.26 -6.05
C PHE A 75 0.86 4.17 -6.76
N PRO A 76 1.28 5.33 -7.29
CA PRO A 76 0.40 6.17 -8.12
C PRO A 76 0.16 5.51 -9.50
N PRO A 77 -0.76 6.04 -10.33
CA PRO A 77 -0.97 5.51 -11.66
C PRO A 77 0.32 5.55 -12.46
N VAL A 78 0.63 4.43 -13.12
CA VAL A 78 1.80 4.35 -13.99
C VAL A 78 1.59 5.28 -15.17
N THR A 79 2.45 6.28 -15.32
CA THR A 79 2.54 7.03 -16.57
C THR A 79 3.27 6.13 -17.55
N GLY A 80 2.51 5.44 -18.40
CA GLY A 80 3.09 4.67 -19.49
C GLY A 80 3.91 5.57 -20.42
N GLY A 81 5.05 5.04 -20.87
CA GLY A 81 5.70 5.46 -22.11
C GLY A 81 5.14 4.64 -23.27
#